data_AF-A0A948XE36-F1
#
_entry.id   AF-A0A948XE36-F1
#
_cell.length_a   1.000
_cell.length_b   1.000
_cell.length_c   1.000
_cell.angle_alpha   90.00
_cell.angle_beta   90.00
_cell.angle_gamma   90.00
#
_symmetry.space_group_name_H-M   'P 1'
#
loop_
_entity.id
_entity.type
_entity.pdbx_description
1 polymer ?
#
loop_
_entity_poly.entity_id
_entity_poly.type
_entity_poly.pdbx_seq_one_letter_code
_entity_poly.pdbx_strand_id
1 'polypeptide(L)'
;MSNDVSVETIAGKIYLIRGTKAMLDRDLAELYGVETKQLKRAVKRNIDRFPSDFMFDLTRDEFTNLRSHIGTSSWGGDRYLPMAFTEQGVAMLSSVLNSKRAIQVNIQIIRTFTKLRHALLDNENLRKELEELKQITDERFQIVFETLDQLINIENKPKKKIGFTAKEKRGSYGKPKKM
;
A
#
# COMPACT_ATOMS: atom_id res chain seq x y z
N MET A 1 -12.82 -11.98 24.26
CA MET A 1 -12.65 -12.25 22.82
C MET A 1 -11.50 -11.39 22.33
N SER A 2 -10.33 -12.00 22.16
CA SER A 2 -9.12 -11.30 21.70
C SER A 2 -9.33 -10.87 20.26
N ASN A 3 -9.48 -9.57 20.04
CA ASN A 3 -9.63 -8.98 18.72
C ASN A 3 -8.23 -8.90 18.09
N ASP A 4 -7.61 -10.06 17.85
CA ASP A 4 -6.27 -10.15 17.28
C ASP A 4 -6.37 -9.78 15.80
N VAL A 5 -5.83 -8.62 15.46
CA VAL A 5 -5.70 -8.20 14.06
C VAL A 5 -4.68 -9.13 13.40
N SER A 6 -5.08 -9.81 12.33
CA SER A 6 -4.21 -10.76 11.63
C SER A 6 -3.07 -10.03 10.90
N VAL A 7 -1.94 -10.73 10.72
CA VAL A 7 -0.77 -10.19 10.01
C VAL A 7 -1.13 -9.86 8.56
N GLU A 8 -1.97 -10.66 7.92
CA GLU A 8 -2.44 -10.48 6.54
C GLU A 8 -3.28 -9.19 6.42
N THR A 9 -4.12 -8.92 7.42
CA THR A 9 -4.94 -7.71 7.48
C THR A 9 -4.08 -6.46 7.56
N ILE A 10 -3.03 -6.51 8.38
CA ILE A 10 -2.07 -5.39 8.50
C ILE A 10 -1.27 -5.23 7.22
N ALA A 11 -0.76 -6.33 6.65
CA ALA A 11 0.04 -6.31 5.43
C ALA A 11 -0.74 -5.72 4.25
N GLY A 12 -2.03 -6.03 4.12
CA GLY A 12 -2.91 -5.45 3.10
C GLY A 12 -3.17 -3.94 3.24
N LYS A 13 -2.81 -3.34 4.38
CA LYS A 13 -2.94 -1.90 4.68
C LYS A 13 -1.60 -1.17 4.63
N ILE A 14 -0.52 -1.83 4.19
CA ILE A 14 0.80 -1.23 3.98
C ILE A 14 0.98 -0.93 2.48
N TYR A 15 1.18 0.35 2.17
CA TYR A 15 1.31 0.86 0.81
C TYR A 15 2.74 1.28 0.52
N LEU A 16 3.16 1.23 -0.75
CA LEU A 16 4.41 1.81 -1.19
C LEU A 16 4.13 3.22 -1.71
N ILE A 17 4.54 4.25 -0.96
CA ILE A 17 4.30 5.66 -1.26
C ILE A 17 5.64 6.38 -1.20
N ARG A 18 6.03 7.08 -2.28
CA ARG A 18 7.35 7.74 -2.44
C ARG A 18 8.55 6.80 -2.20
N GLY A 19 8.40 5.51 -2.54
CA GLY A 19 9.44 4.50 -2.29
C GLY A 19 9.54 4.03 -0.84
N THR A 20 8.66 4.50 0.05
CA THR A 20 8.62 4.10 1.46
C THR A 20 7.37 3.29 1.76
N LYS A 21 7.50 2.26 2.58
CA LYS A 21 6.35 1.49 3.09
C LYS A 21 5.63 2.30 4.17
N ALA A 22 4.37 2.64 3.95
CA ALA A 22 3.59 3.49 4.85
C ALA A 22 2.13 3.04 4.95
N MET A 23 1.49 3.34 6.08
CA MET A 23 0.06 3.10 6.33
C MET A 23 -0.70 4.41 6.35
N LEU A 24 -1.95 4.40 5.89
CA LEU A 24 -2.81 5.58 5.88
C LEU A 24 -3.49 5.77 7.24
N ASP A 25 -3.73 7.03 7.60
CA ASP A 25 -4.50 7.44 8.80
C ASP A 25 -5.84 6.70 8.97
N ARG A 26 -6.61 6.51 7.91
CA ARG A 26 -7.91 5.85 7.93
C ARG A 26 -7.78 4.39 8.34
N ASP A 27 -6.75 3.72 7.83
CA ASP A 27 -6.47 2.31 8.04
C ASP A 27 -5.94 2.10 9.46
N LEU A 28 -5.04 2.98 9.92
CA LEU A 28 -4.56 2.98 11.30
C LEU A 28 -5.69 3.27 12.29
N ALA A 29 -6.56 4.23 12.00
CA ALA A 29 -7.70 4.56 12.84
C ALA A 29 -8.66 3.37 13.01
N GLU A 30 -8.97 2.68 11.92
CA GLU A 30 -9.77 1.45 11.93
C GLU A 30 -9.11 0.35 12.78
N LEU A 31 -7.82 0.09 12.56
CA LEU A 31 -7.07 -0.91 13.31
C LEU A 31 -7.05 -0.58 14.82
N TYR A 32 -6.77 0.68 15.18
CA TYR A 32 -6.78 1.13 16.57
C TYR A 32 -8.18 1.26 17.18
N GLY A 33 -9.24 1.20 16.38
CA GLY A 33 -10.62 1.37 16.84
C GLY A 33 -10.93 2.80 17.30
N VAL A 34 -10.37 3.79 16.62
CA VAL A 34 -10.58 5.23 16.89
C VAL A 34 -11.09 5.92 15.64
N GLU A 35 -11.71 7.09 15.79
CA GLU A 35 -12.07 7.90 14.63
C GLU A 35 -10.82 8.47 13.95
N THR A 36 -10.81 8.51 12.60
CA THR A 36 -9.71 9.12 11.84
C THR A 36 -9.48 10.58 12.23
N LYS A 37 -10.55 11.33 12.52
CA LYS A 37 -10.44 12.72 13.03
C LYS A 37 -9.73 12.79 14.39
N GLN A 38 -10.00 11.83 15.27
CA GLN A 38 -9.37 11.75 16.59
C GLN A 38 -7.87 11.45 16.46
N LEU A 39 -7.50 10.49 15.60
CA LEU A 39 -6.11 10.18 15.28
C LEU A 39 -5.38 11.43 14.76
N LYS A 40 -5.93 12.10 13.74
CA LYS A 40 -5.37 13.34 13.17
C LYS A 40 -5.19 14.43 14.23
N ARG A 41 -6.17 14.60 15.12
CA ARG A 41 -6.10 15.59 16.19
C ARG A 41 -5.00 15.25 17.20
N ALA A 42 -4.84 13.98 17.56
CA ALA A 42 -3.82 13.53 18.50
C ALA A 42 -2.41 13.74 17.92
N VAL A 43 -2.24 13.43 16.63
CA VAL A 43 -1.04 13.73 15.85
C VAL A 43 -0.71 15.22 15.84
N LYS A 44 -1.66 16.07 15.45
CA LYS A 44 -1.43 17.52 15.34
C LYS A 44 -1.05 18.17 16.67
N ARG A 45 -1.53 17.63 17.79
CA ARG A 45 -1.15 18.07 19.14
C ARG A 45 0.27 17.70 19.54
N ASN A 46 0.84 16.70 18.88
CA ASN A 46 2.17 16.15 19.18
C ASN A 46 3.06 16.23 17.94
N ILE A 47 2.90 17.25 17.09
CA ILE A 47 3.54 17.30 15.77
C ILE A 47 5.08 17.26 15.83
N ASP A 48 5.67 17.77 16.92
CA ASP A 48 7.11 17.73 17.17
C ASP A 48 7.68 16.29 17.25
N ARG A 49 6.82 15.30 17.48
CA ARG A 49 7.16 13.87 17.49
C ARG A 49 7.11 13.21 16.12
N PHE A 50 6.64 13.94 15.10
CA PHE A 50 6.42 13.41 13.75
C PHE A 50 7.17 14.26 12.73
N PRO A 51 8.49 14.05 12.59
CA PRO A 51 9.25 14.64 11.50
C PRO A 51 8.75 14.09 10.14
N SER A 52 9.16 14.74 9.05
CA SER A 52 8.65 14.48 7.70
C SER A 52 8.95 13.06 7.16
N ASP A 53 9.94 12.37 7.72
CA ASP A 53 10.29 10.98 7.44
C ASP A 53 9.44 9.98 8.22
N PHE A 54 8.75 10.42 9.27
CA PHE A 54 7.84 9.57 10.06
C PHE A 54 6.42 9.67 9.53
N MET A 55 6.05 10.84 9.01
CA MET A 55 4.72 11.16 8.56
C MET A 55 4.76 12.19 7.45
N PHE A 56 3.81 12.09 6.53
CA PHE A 56 3.57 13.13 5.54
C PHE A 56 2.12 13.09 5.04
N ASP A 57 1.61 14.24 4.61
CA ASP A 57 0.36 14.30 3.86
C ASP A 57 0.57 13.82 2.42
N LEU A 58 -0.38 13.01 1.92
CA LEU A 58 -0.41 12.65 0.50
C LEU A 58 -0.73 13.89 -0.34
N THR A 59 -0.13 13.98 -1.53
CA THR A 59 -0.55 14.93 -2.56
C THR A 59 -1.87 14.48 -3.20
N ARG A 60 -2.55 15.39 -3.91
CA ARG A 60 -3.78 15.05 -4.65
C ARG A 60 -3.52 13.98 -5.70
N ASP A 61 -2.38 14.02 -6.36
CA ASP A 61 -2.00 13.07 -7.40
C ASP A 61 -1.72 11.69 -6.80
N GLU A 62 -0.94 11.62 -5.71
CA GLU A 62 -0.70 10.38 -4.96
C GLU A 62 -2.00 9.76 -4.47
N PHE A 63 -2.90 10.57 -3.91
CA PHE A 63 -4.19 10.09 -3.43
C PHE A 63 -5.08 9.59 -4.57
N THR A 64 -5.08 10.27 -5.72
CA THR A 64 -5.87 9.87 -6.89
C THR A 64 -5.35 8.56 -7.48
N ASN A 65 -4.02 8.44 -7.60
CA ASN A 65 -3.36 7.21 -8.05
C ASN A 65 -3.65 6.04 -7.12
N LEU A 66 -3.51 6.24 -5.80
CA LEU A 66 -3.80 5.23 -4.80
C LEU A 66 -5.27 4.79 -4.84
N ARG A 67 -6.20 5.73 -5.01
CA ARG A 67 -7.64 5.43 -5.14
C ARG A 67 -7.94 4.62 -6.40
N SER A 68 -7.31 4.96 -7.53
CA SER A 68 -7.47 4.25 -8.79
C SER A 68 -6.98 2.80 -8.72
N HIS A 69 -5.93 2.54 -7.92
CA HIS A 69 -5.39 1.21 -7.70
C HIS A 69 -6.28 0.34 -6.79
N ILE A 70 -6.90 0.96 -5.78
CA ILE A 70 -7.71 0.27 -4.77
C ILE A 70 -9.20 0.17 -5.20
N GLY A 71 -9.59 0.79 -6.32
CA GLY A 71 -10.97 0.72 -6.82
C GLY A 71 -11.99 1.40 -5.92
N THR A 72 -11.58 2.40 -5.13
CA THR A 72 -12.48 3.15 -4.24
C THR A 72 -13.21 4.24 -5.04
N SER A 73 -14.53 4.32 -4.89
CA SER A 73 -15.39 5.19 -5.69
C SER A 73 -15.05 6.69 -5.49
N SER A 74 -15.35 7.52 -6.49
CA SER A 74 -15.13 8.97 -6.46
C SER A 74 -16.19 9.73 -5.65
N TRP A 75 -17.24 9.05 -5.19
CA TRP A 75 -18.44 9.67 -4.65
C TRP A 75 -18.27 9.94 -3.16
N GLY A 76 -17.96 11.19 -2.82
CA GLY A 76 -17.59 11.61 -1.47
C GLY A 76 -16.08 11.87 -1.39
N GLY A 77 -15.60 12.84 -2.18
CA GLY A 77 -14.21 13.27 -2.12
C GLY A 77 -13.83 13.60 -0.69
N ASP A 78 -12.81 12.91 -0.17
CA ASP A 78 -12.28 13.19 1.15
C ASP A 78 -11.90 14.67 1.20
N ARG A 79 -12.55 15.45 2.08
CA ARG A 79 -12.37 16.91 2.14
C ARG A 79 -10.93 17.28 2.54
N TYR A 80 -10.19 16.31 3.08
CA TYR A 80 -8.81 16.45 3.51
C TYR A 80 -7.98 15.31 2.94
N LEU A 81 -6.75 15.62 2.54
CA LEU A 81 -5.80 14.61 2.10
C LEU A 81 -5.47 13.65 3.27
N PRO A 82 -5.30 12.35 3.00
CA PRO A 82 -4.85 11.40 4.01
C PRO A 82 -3.41 11.69 4.45
N MET A 83 -3.15 11.45 5.73
CA MET A 83 -1.79 11.32 6.27
C MET A 83 -1.30 9.89 6.07
N ALA A 84 -0.05 9.76 5.65
CA ALA A 84 0.70 8.50 5.65
C ALA A 84 1.72 8.47 6.79
N PHE A 85 1.90 7.28 7.35
CA PHE A 85 2.82 7.01 8.46
C PHE A 85 3.75 5.87 8.09
N THR A 86 5.05 6.10 8.20
CA THR A 86 6.06 5.05 8.04
C THR A 86 6.08 4.13 9.26
N GLU A 87 6.88 3.06 9.24
CA GLU A 87 7.06 2.18 10.40
C GLU A 87 7.42 2.97 11.67
N GLN A 88 8.33 3.95 11.56
CA GLN A 88 8.74 4.84 12.64
C GLN A 88 7.60 5.75 13.08
N GLY A 89 6.84 6.31 12.14
CA GLY A 89 5.65 7.10 12.46
C GLY A 89 4.58 6.30 13.20
N VAL A 90 4.34 5.06 12.79
CA VAL A 90 3.44 4.14 13.49
C VAL A 90 3.98 3.82 14.88
N ALA A 91 5.28 3.55 15.02
CA ALA A 91 5.90 3.38 16.33
C ALA A 91 5.65 4.60 17.24
N MET A 92 5.76 5.82 16.71
CA MET A 92 5.48 7.05 17.47
C MET A 92 4.02 7.21 17.88
N LEU A 93 3.06 6.64 17.12
CA LEU A 93 1.64 6.64 17.52
C LEU A 93 1.41 5.91 18.84
N SER A 94 2.25 4.95 19.23
CA SER A 94 2.17 4.30 20.55
C SER A 94 2.32 5.27 21.72
N SER A 95 3.07 6.35 21.53
CA SER A 95 3.30 7.39 22.55
C SER A 95 2.15 8.39 22.65
N VAL A 96 1.25 8.37 21.66
CA VAL A 96 0.12 9.31 21.50
C VAL A 96 -1.20 8.61 21.80
N LEU A 97 -1.33 7.33 21.42
CA LEU A 97 -2.52 6.50 21.61
C LEU A 97 -2.25 5.41 22.67
N ASN A 98 -2.70 5.68 23.89
CA ASN A 98 -2.40 4.83 25.06
C ASN A 98 -3.50 3.80 25.40
N SER A 99 -4.43 3.50 24.48
CA SER A 99 -5.45 2.48 24.75
C SER A 99 -4.83 1.07 24.68
N LYS A 100 -5.34 0.12 25.49
CA LYS A 100 -4.87 -1.28 25.47
C LYS A 100 -4.91 -1.88 24.05
N ARG A 101 -5.96 -1.55 23.29
CA ARG A 101 -6.09 -1.94 21.88
C ARG A 101 -5.00 -1.31 21.01
N ALA A 102 -4.80 0.00 21.11
CA ALA A 102 -3.78 0.69 20.30
C ALA A 102 -2.38 0.14 20.56
N ILE A 103 -2.03 -0.15 21.82
CA ILE A 103 -0.76 -0.77 22.20
C ILE A 103 -0.59 -2.14 21.52
N GLN A 104 -1.58 -3.02 21.64
CA GLN A 104 -1.54 -4.36 21.04
C GLN A 104 -1.42 -4.32 19.52
N VAL A 105 -2.27 -3.51 18.88
CA VAL A 105 -2.26 -3.34 17.42
C VAL A 105 -0.94 -2.75 16.96
N ASN A 106 -0.37 -1.79 17.68
CA ASN A 106 0.92 -1.22 17.32
C ASN A 106 2.05 -2.27 17.35
N ILE A 107 2.08 -3.12 18.37
CA ILE A 107 3.03 -4.24 18.44
C ILE A 107 2.88 -5.16 17.22
N GLN A 108 1.65 -5.48 16.83
CA GLN A 108 1.40 -6.31 15.64
C GLN A 108 1.82 -5.61 14.36
N ILE A 109 1.59 -4.30 14.23
CA ILE A 109 2.01 -3.55 13.05
C ILE A 109 3.53 -3.57 12.92
N ILE A 110 4.27 -3.25 13.97
CA ILE A 110 5.74 -3.26 13.94
C ILE A 110 6.26 -4.66 13.60
N ARG A 111 5.70 -5.72 14.20
CA ARG A 111 6.06 -7.10 13.84
C ARG A 111 5.82 -7.41 12.37
N THR A 112 4.72 -6.96 11.79
CA THR A 112 4.41 -7.14 10.37
C THR A 112 5.40 -6.39 9.48
N PHE A 113 5.74 -5.14 9.79
CA PHE A 113 6.77 -4.39 9.06
C PHE A 113 8.13 -5.11 9.10
N THR A 114 8.55 -5.58 10.27
CA THR A 114 9.80 -6.34 10.43
C THR A 114 9.78 -7.63 9.61
N LYS A 115 8.68 -8.40 9.64
CA LYS A 115 8.53 -9.62 8.83
C LYS A 115 8.60 -9.33 7.33
N LEU A 116 7.94 -8.26 6.88
CA LEU A 116 8.00 -7.84 5.47
C LEU A 116 9.43 -7.44 5.07
N ARG A 117 10.17 -6.74 5.94
CA ARG A 117 11.57 -6.40 5.71
C ARG A 117 12.44 -7.65 5.58
N HIS A 118 12.30 -8.61 6.50
CA HIS A 118 13.02 -9.88 6.42
C HIS A 118 12.69 -10.65 5.15
N ALA A 119 11.40 -10.78 4.80
CA ALA A 119 10.99 -11.45 3.58
C ALA A 119 11.58 -10.79 2.31
N LEU A 120 11.73 -9.46 2.28
CA LEU A 120 12.38 -8.77 1.17
C LEU A 120 13.89 -9.03 1.13
N LEU A 121 14.57 -9.00 2.27
CA LEU A 121 16.01 -9.26 2.37
C LEU A 121 16.36 -10.72 2.06
N ASP A 122 15.55 -11.68 2.51
CA ASP A 122 15.70 -13.10 2.19
C ASP A 122 15.56 -13.32 0.68
N ASN A 123 14.61 -12.62 0.04
CA ASN A 123 14.50 -12.62 -1.42
C ASN A 123 15.69 -11.95 -2.11
N GLU A 124 16.29 -10.89 -1.55
CA GLU A 124 17.52 -10.31 -2.14
C GLU A 124 18.71 -11.27 -2.07
N ASN A 125 18.89 -11.98 -0.96
CA ASN A 125 19.91 -13.01 -0.83
C ASN A 125 19.66 -14.16 -1.83
N LEU A 126 18.42 -14.65 -1.91
CA LEU A 126 18.01 -15.64 -2.91
C LEU A 126 18.25 -15.15 -4.34
N ARG A 127 17.99 -13.88 -4.64
CA ARG A 127 18.25 -13.30 -5.97
C ARG A 127 19.73 -13.24 -6.27
N LYS A 128 20.58 -12.90 -5.30
CA LYS A 128 22.04 -12.92 -5.46
C LYS A 128 22.56 -14.33 -5.70
N GLU A 129 22.14 -15.30 -4.89
CA GLU A 129 22.50 -16.71 -5.09
C GLU A 129 22.03 -17.23 -6.47
N LEU A 130 20.82 -16.85 -6.91
CA LEU A 130 20.33 -17.15 -8.26
C LEU A 130 21.21 -16.53 -9.35
N GLU A 131 21.63 -15.27 -9.19
CA GLU A 131 22.49 -14.58 -10.15
C GLU A 131 23.88 -15.22 -10.23
N GLU A 132 24.45 -15.61 -9.08
CA GLU A 132 25.71 -16.35 -9.02
C GLU A 132 25.60 -17.73 -9.67
N LEU A 133 24.51 -18.46 -9.41
CA LEU A 133 24.24 -19.74 -10.09
C LEU A 133 24.08 -19.55 -11.61
N LYS A 134 23.40 -18.49 -12.07
CA LYS A 134 23.29 -18.17 -13.51
C LYS A 134 24.66 -17.98 -14.16
N GLN A 135 25.63 -17.40 -13.45
CA GLN A 135 26.97 -17.17 -13.97
C GLN A 135 27.83 -18.44 -14.05
N ILE A 136 27.57 -19.42 -13.19
CA ILE A 136 28.35 -20.68 -13.09
C ILE A 136 27.77 -21.78 -14.00
N THR A 137 26.53 -21.65 -14.45
CA THR A 137 25.81 -22.71 -15.18
C THR A 137 25.92 -22.56 -16.70
N ASP A 138 26.17 -23.67 -17.41
CA ASP A 138 26.28 -23.75 -18.87
C ASP A 138 25.05 -23.20 -19.64
N GLU A 139 25.28 -22.70 -20.86
CA GLU A 139 24.25 -22.15 -21.79
C GLU A 139 23.04 -23.09 -21.99
N ARG A 140 23.20 -24.40 -21.87
CA ARG A 140 22.10 -25.38 -22.02
C ARG A 140 21.05 -25.29 -20.90
N PHE A 141 21.37 -24.64 -19.78
CA PHE A 141 20.46 -24.43 -18.66
C PHE A 141 19.78 -23.05 -18.67
N GLN A 142 20.07 -22.17 -19.65
CA GLN A 142 19.44 -20.85 -19.78
C GLN A 142 17.91 -20.92 -19.82
N ILE A 143 17.34 -21.96 -20.44
CA ILE A 143 15.89 -22.17 -20.51
C ILE A 143 15.25 -22.29 -19.12
N VAL A 144 15.94 -22.92 -18.16
CA VAL A 144 15.45 -23.04 -16.78
C VAL A 144 15.43 -21.67 -16.10
N PHE A 145 16.46 -20.86 -16.32
CA PHE A 145 16.51 -19.50 -15.77
C PHE A 145 15.52 -18.54 -16.45
N GLU A 146 15.34 -18.62 -17.76
CA GLU A 146 14.33 -17.84 -18.48
C GLU A 146 12.90 -18.17 -18.01
N THR A 147 12.61 -19.45 -17.79
CA THR A 147 11.30 -19.86 -17.27
C THR A 147 11.08 -19.41 -15.82
N LEU A 148 12.11 -19.47 -14.97
CA LEU A 148 12.06 -18.93 -13.61
C LEU A 148 11.88 -17.40 -13.60
N ASP A 149 12.60 -16.66 -14.46
CA ASP A 149 12.46 -15.20 -14.60
C ASP A 149 11.05 -14.83 -15.07
N GLN A 150 10.44 -15.64 -15.94
CA GLN A 150 9.05 -15.45 -16.34
C GLN A 150 8.07 -15.64 -15.18
N LEU A 151 8.31 -16.60 -14.28
CA LEU A 151 7.48 -16.84 -13.09
C LEU A 151 7.62 -15.71 -12.05
N ILE A 152 8.84 -15.22 -11.83
CA ILE A 152 9.11 -14.09 -10.92
C ILE A 152 8.49 -12.79 -11.47
N ASN A 153 8.44 -12.59 -12.79
CA ASN A 153 7.92 -11.39 -13.43
C ASN A 153 6.40 -11.38 -13.70
N ILE A 154 5.63 -12.38 -13.23
CA ILE A 154 4.16 -12.46 -13.48
C ILE A 154 3.40 -11.26 -12.88
N GLU A 155 3.92 -10.61 -11.84
CA GLU A 155 3.23 -9.49 -11.19
C GLU A 155 3.11 -8.22 -12.05
N ASN A 156 3.87 -8.09 -13.15
CA ASN A 156 3.96 -6.85 -13.94
C ASN A 156 3.33 -6.92 -15.35
N LYS A 157 2.56 -7.95 -15.70
CA LYS A 157 1.82 -7.93 -16.98
C LYS A 157 0.51 -7.15 -16.82
N PRO A 158 0.29 -6.04 -17.57
CA PRO A 158 -1.00 -5.38 -17.57
C PRO A 158 -2.06 -6.38 -18.01
N LYS A 159 -3.07 -6.62 -17.15
CA LYS A 159 -4.18 -7.52 -17.46
C LYS A 159 -4.80 -7.09 -18.79
N LYS A 160 -4.87 -8.00 -19.77
CA LYS A 160 -5.61 -7.76 -21.01
C LYS A 160 -7.02 -7.32 -20.63
N LYS A 161 -7.47 -6.17 -21.16
CA LYS A 161 -8.85 -5.72 -20.96
C LYS A 161 -9.78 -6.78 -21.54
N ILE A 162 -10.49 -7.51 -20.67
CA ILE A 162 -11.52 -8.46 -21.08
C ILE A 162 -12.80 -7.67 -21.27
N GLY A 163 -13.29 -7.58 -22.51
CA GLY A 163 -14.53 -6.90 -22.85
C GLY A 163 -14.72 -6.76 -24.36
N PHE A 164 -15.97 -6.67 -24.80
CA PHE A 164 -16.31 -6.41 -26.20
C PHE A 164 -16.00 -4.95 -26.53
N THR A 165 -14.96 -4.71 -27.33
CA THR A 165 -14.74 -3.39 -27.95
C THR A 165 -15.47 -3.36 -29.29
N ALA A 166 -16.75 -2.95 -29.27
CA ALA A 166 -17.42 -2.58 -30.51
C ALA A 166 -16.78 -1.29 -31.03
N LYS A 167 -16.00 -1.38 -32.13
CA LYS A 167 -15.60 -0.20 -32.92
C LYS A 167 -16.81 0.29 -33.73
N GLU A 168 -17.87 0.72 -33.06
CA GLU A 168 -18.98 1.37 -33.76
C GLU A 168 -18.67 2.85 -33.98
N LYS A 169 -18.92 3.33 -35.20
CA LYS A 169 -18.83 4.76 -35.52
C LYS A 169 -19.86 5.50 -34.66
N ARG A 170 -19.41 6.49 -33.89
CA ARG A 170 -20.27 7.36 -33.08
C ARG A 170 -21.40 7.94 -33.96
N GLY A 171 -22.64 7.53 -33.72
CA GLY A 171 -23.81 8.19 -34.26
C GLY A 171 -23.97 9.58 -33.64
N SER A 172 -24.18 10.60 -34.47
CA SER A 172 -24.47 11.96 -34.04
C SER A 172 -25.91 12.03 -33.52
N TYR A 173 -26.10 12.07 -32.21
CA TYR A 173 -27.41 12.37 -31.62
C TYR A 173 -27.68 13.87 -31.66
N GLY A 174 -28.54 14.31 -32.59
CA GLY A 174 -29.09 15.66 -32.61
C GLY A 174 -30.10 15.85 -31.47
N LYS A 175 -29.97 16.95 -30.71
CA LYS A 175 -31.00 17.36 -29.74
C LYS A 175 -32.20 17.97 -30.49
N PRO A 176 -33.45 17.59 -30.20
CA PRO A 176 -34.59 18.27 -30.79
C PRO A 176 -34.73 19.69 -30.19
N LYS A 177 -35.04 20.64 -31.07
CA LYS A 177 -35.29 22.05 -30.80
C LYS A 177 -36.62 22.18 -30.04
N LYS A 178 -36.61 22.84 -28.87
CA LYS A 178 -37.84 23.18 -28.13
C LYS A 178 -38.65 24.19 -28.95
N MET A 179 -39.94 23.92 -29.15
CA MET A 179 -40.96 24.92 -29.45
C MET A 179 -41.55 25.42 -28.14
#